data_AF-A0A961KAM4-F1
#
_entry.id   AF-A0A961KAM4-F1
#
_cell.length_a   1.000
_cell.length_b   1.000
_cell.length_c   1.000
_cell.angle_alpha   90.00
_cell.angle_beta   90.00
_cell.angle_gamma   90.00
#
_symmetry.space_group_name_H-M   'P 1'
#
loop_
_entity.id
_entity.type
_entity.pdbx_description
1 polymer ?
#
loop_
_entity_poly.entity_id
_entity_poly.type
_entity_poly.pdbx_seq_one_letter_code
_entity_poly.pdbx_strand_id
1 'polypeptide(L)'
;MDDAHKDDVKQAARQAALFYHEFPRPGKLEIRATKPLANGRDLSRAYSPGVAEACLEIKADPATAARYTSRGNLVAVVSNGTAVLGLGNIGALASKPVM
;
A
#
# COMPACT_ATOMS: atom_id res chain seq x y z
N MET A 1 -4.15 -42.65 -10.43
CA MET A 1 -3.55 -41.52 -9.68
C MET A 1 -4.37 -40.29 -10.03
N ASP A 2 -5.32 -40.01 -9.17
CA ASP A 2 -6.71 -39.71 -9.56
C ASP A 2 -7.02 -38.21 -9.52
N ASP A 3 -7.90 -37.75 -10.41
CA ASP A 3 -8.25 -36.33 -10.55
C ASP A 3 -8.89 -35.73 -9.28
N ALA A 4 -9.55 -36.55 -8.46
CA ALA A 4 -10.08 -36.13 -7.15
C ALA A 4 -8.98 -35.60 -6.21
N HIS A 5 -7.80 -36.24 -6.19
CA HIS A 5 -6.67 -35.80 -5.37
C HIS A 5 -6.12 -34.44 -5.85
N LYS A 6 -6.17 -34.17 -7.16
CA LYS A 6 -5.74 -32.86 -7.70
C LYS A 6 -6.73 -31.75 -7.36
N ASP A 7 -8.02 -32.05 -7.33
CA ASP A 7 -9.05 -31.07 -7.02
C ASP A 7 -9.03 -30.67 -5.53
N ASP A 8 -8.81 -31.63 -4.64
CA ASP A 8 -8.60 -31.37 -3.21
C ASP A 8 -7.40 -30.43 -2.96
N VAL A 9 -6.28 -30.70 -3.65
CA VAL A 9 -5.07 -29.86 -3.57
C VAL A 9 -5.34 -28.43 -4.07
N LYS A 10 -6.08 -28.28 -5.18
CA LYS A 10 -6.48 -26.95 -5.70
C LYS A 10 -7.38 -26.20 -4.72
N GLN A 11 -8.34 -26.89 -4.10
CA GLN A 11 -9.25 -26.27 -3.16
C GLN A 11 -8.54 -25.81 -1.88
N ALA A 12 -7.60 -26.62 -1.37
CA ALA A 12 -6.74 -26.24 -0.27
C ALA A 12 -5.88 -25.01 -0.60
N ALA A 13 -5.25 -24.98 -1.80
CA ALA A 13 -4.46 -23.84 -2.24
C ALA A 13 -5.29 -22.56 -2.39
N ARG A 14 -6.51 -22.68 -2.93
CA ARG A 14 -7.47 -21.57 -3.02
C ARG A 14 -7.81 -21.03 -1.63
N GLN A 15 -8.14 -21.90 -0.69
CA GLN A 15 -8.51 -21.47 0.66
C GLN A 15 -7.34 -20.81 1.39
N ALA A 16 -6.12 -21.33 1.22
CA ALA A 16 -4.92 -20.72 1.79
C ALA A 16 -4.65 -19.31 1.23
N ALA A 17 -4.83 -19.10 -0.08
CA ALA A 17 -4.68 -17.79 -0.70
C ALA A 17 -5.71 -16.78 -0.16
N LEU A 18 -6.98 -17.18 -0.05
CA LEU A 18 -8.02 -16.32 0.50
C LEU A 18 -7.74 -15.98 1.97
N PHE A 19 -7.38 -16.98 2.78
CA PHE A 19 -7.05 -16.77 4.18
C PHE A 19 -5.87 -15.81 4.35
N TYR A 20 -4.81 -15.95 3.55
CA TYR A 20 -3.65 -15.06 3.56
C TYR A 20 -4.02 -13.59 3.29
N HIS A 21 -5.00 -13.34 2.42
CA HIS A 21 -5.45 -11.99 2.10
C HIS A 21 -6.45 -11.39 3.10
N GLU A 22 -7.12 -12.21 3.90
CA GLU A 22 -8.17 -11.79 4.83
C GLU A 22 -7.67 -11.64 6.27
N PHE A 23 -6.78 -12.55 6.72
CA PHE A 23 -6.41 -12.66 8.13
C PHE A 23 -4.89 -12.55 8.36
N PRO A 24 -4.47 -12.08 9.56
CA PRO A 24 -5.30 -11.51 10.64
C PRO A 24 -5.76 -10.08 10.36
N ARG A 25 -5.21 -9.42 9.35
CA ARG A 25 -5.63 -8.10 8.88
C ARG A 25 -5.81 -8.17 7.36
N PRO A 26 -6.94 -7.69 6.81
CA PRO A 26 -7.15 -7.73 5.38
C PRO A 26 -6.12 -6.92 4.59
N GLY A 27 -5.70 -7.45 3.44
CA GLY A 27 -4.79 -6.80 2.51
C GLY A 27 -3.30 -7.03 2.81
N LYS A 28 -2.45 -6.55 1.91
CA LYS A 28 -0.99 -6.79 1.95
C LYS A 28 -0.16 -5.57 2.34
N LEU A 29 -0.78 -4.38 2.37
CA LEU A 29 -0.09 -3.11 2.57
C LEU A 29 -0.52 -2.47 3.88
N GLU A 30 0.42 -1.84 4.56
CA GLU A 30 0.17 -0.99 5.73
C GLU A 30 1.00 0.28 5.66
N ILE A 31 0.53 1.34 6.32
CA ILE A 31 1.26 2.60 6.45
C ILE A 31 1.79 2.69 7.88
N ARG A 32 3.10 2.96 8.02
CA ARG A 32 3.75 3.17 9.31
C ARG A 32 4.49 4.50 9.33
N ALA A 33 4.48 5.16 10.48
CA ALA A 33 5.28 6.35 10.70
C ALA A 33 6.78 5.99 10.67
N THR A 34 7.58 6.80 9.98
CA THR A 34 9.04 6.64 9.90
C THR A 34 9.80 7.49 10.92
N LYS A 35 9.08 8.39 11.61
CA LYS A 35 9.62 9.28 12.65
C LYS A 35 8.94 8.97 13.99
N PRO A 36 9.63 9.16 15.13
CA PRO A 36 9.00 9.06 16.45
C PRO A 36 7.80 9.99 16.58
N LEU A 37 6.76 9.52 17.28
CA LEU A 37 5.52 10.25 17.59
C LEU A 37 5.13 10.01 19.05
N ALA A 38 6.10 9.90 19.96
CA ALA A 38 5.89 9.36 21.30
C ALA A 38 5.47 10.40 22.34
N ASN A 39 5.66 11.69 22.04
CA ASN A 39 5.45 12.78 22.98
C ASN A 39 5.03 14.09 22.27
N GLY A 40 4.68 15.12 23.05
CA GLY A 40 4.23 16.40 22.51
C GLY A 40 5.28 17.15 21.67
N ARG A 41 6.57 16.96 21.94
CA ARG A 41 7.65 17.55 21.13
C ARG A 41 7.77 16.89 19.76
N ASP A 42 7.53 15.58 19.68
CA ASP A 42 7.49 14.88 18.41
C ASP A 42 6.26 15.32 17.60
N LEU A 43 5.10 15.43 18.24
CA LEU A 43 3.87 15.86 17.59
C LEU A 43 3.94 17.31 17.09
N SER A 44 4.55 18.22 17.85
CA SER A 44 4.71 19.62 17.44
C SER A 44 5.64 19.81 16.24
N ARG A 45 6.50 18.83 15.95
CA ARG A 45 7.34 18.78 14.74
C ARG A 45 6.65 18.10 13.57
N ALA A 46 5.96 16.98 13.84
CA ALA A 46 5.28 16.20 12.81
C ALA A 46 4.02 16.89 12.28
N TYR A 47 3.42 17.77 13.09
CA TYR A 47 2.21 18.52 12.77
C TYR A 47 2.40 19.99 13.18
N SER A 48 1.33 20.66 13.59
CA SER A 48 1.41 22.07 13.98
C SER A 48 2.20 22.29 15.28
N PRO A 49 3.01 23.36 15.36
CA PRO A 49 3.30 24.34 14.30
C PRO A 49 4.44 23.93 13.35
N GLY A 50 5.28 22.94 13.69
CA GLY A 50 6.55 22.66 13.03
C GLY A 50 6.45 22.21 11.56
N VAL A 51 5.36 21.56 11.16
CA VAL A 51 5.13 21.15 9.77
C VAL A 51 5.08 22.35 8.80
N ALA A 52 4.77 23.55 9.31
CA ALA A 52 4.72 24.77 8.49
C ALA A 52 6.05 25.10 7.82
N GLU A 53 7.18 24.80 8.48
CA GLU A 53 8.51 25.09 7.94
C GLU A 53 8.77 24.29 6.66
N ALA A 54 8.45 22.98 6.66
CA ALA A 54 8.56 22.16 5.45
C ALA A 54 7.65 22.66 4.32
N CYS A 55 6.45 23.15 4.65
CA CYS A 55 5.53 23.74 3.67
C CYS A 55 6.09 25.04 3.06
N LEU A 56 6.67 25.93 3.88
CA LEU A 56 7.25 27.19 3.42
C LEU A 56 8.47 26.94 2.54
N GLU A 57 9.32 25.98 2.90
CA GLU A 57 10.47 25.56 2.08
C GLU A 57 10.01 25.02 0.71
N ILE A 58 9.00 24.15 0.67
CA ILE A 58 8.46 23.61 -0.59
C ILE A 58 7.78 24.72 -1.42
N LYS A 59 7.13 25.69 -0.77
CA LYS A 59 6.54 26.85 -1.46
C LYS A 59 7.63 27.71 -2.11
N ALA A 60 8.76 27.91 -1.43
CA ALA A 60 9.87 28.70 -1.95
C ALA A 60 10.62 27.96 -3.07
N ASP A 61 10.86 26.66 -2.90
CA ASP A 61 11.47 25.78 -3.91
C ASP A 61 10.73 24.43 -3.99
N PRO A 62 9.88 24.22 -5.01
CA PRO A 62 9.14 22.97 -5.21
C PRO A 62 10.02 21.72 -5.34
N ALA A 63 11.28 21.84 -5.75
CA ALA A 63 12.19 20.69 -5.86
C ALA A 63 12.49 20.06 -4.49
N THR A 64 12.44 20.86 -3.41
CA THR A 64 12.65 20.38 -2.03
C THR A 64 11.57 19.41 -1.55
N ALA A 65 10.45 19.28 -2.27
CA ALA A 65 9.45 18.25 -1.98
C ALA A 65 10.06 16.84 -1.97
N ALA A 66 11.08 16.57 -2.79
CA ALA A 66 11.80 15.29 -2.77
C ALA A 66 12.62 15.06 -1.48
N ARG A 67 13.02 16.14 -0.78
CA ARG A 67 13.81 16.09 0.47
C ARG A 67 12.93 16.01 1.71
N TYR A 68 11.83 16.77 1.74
CA TYR A 68 10.99 16.93 2.94
C TYR A 68 9.72 16.08 2.94
N THR A 69 9.50 15.25 1.92
CA THR A 69 8.38 14.30 1.86
C THR A 69 8.86 12.93 1.42
N SER A 70 7.96 11.93 1.46
CA SER A 70 8.24 10.60 0.90
C SER A 70 8.33 10.58 -0.64
N ARG A 71 8.05 11.69 -1.35
CA ARG A 71 7.99 11.76 -2.81
C ARG A 71 9.23 11.17 -3.50
N GLY A 72 10.42 11.38 -2.94
CA GLY A 72 11.68 10.88 -3.53
C GLY A 72 11.77 9.34 -3.63
N ASN A 73 10.94 8.62 -2.86
CA ASN A 73 10.96 7.16 -2.80
C ASN A 73 9.55 6.52 -2.92
N LEU A 74 8.50 7.33 -3.13
CA LEU A 74 7.12 6.85 -3.22
C LEU A 74 6.75 6.59 -4.69
N VAL A 75 6.39 5.34 -5.00
CA VAL A 75 5.92 4.92 -6.33
C VAL A 75 4.45 4.53 -6.25
N ALA A 76 3.64 5.06 -7.16
CA ALA A 76 2.23 4.68 -7.29
C ALA A 76 2.08 3.60 -8.37
N VAL A 77 1.46 2.47 -8.01
CA VAL A 77 1.03 1.44 -8.97
C VAL A 77 -0.41 1.76 -9.37
N VAL A 78 -0.60 2.25 -10.60
CA VAL A 78 -1.89 2.73 -11.10
C VAL A 78 -2.40 1.79 -12.20
N SER A 79 -3.61 1.26 -12.01
CA SER A 79 -4.32 0.44 -13.01
C SER A 79 -5.83 0.66 -12.89
N ASN A 80 -6.53 0.63 -14.02
CA ASN A 80 -7.99 0.64 -14.08
C ASN A 80 -8.60 -0.78 -14.07
N GLY A 81 -7.76 -1.83 -14.04
CA GLY A 81 -8.19 -3.23 -13.96
C GLY A 81 -8.71 -3.83 -15.26
N THR A 82 -8.44 -3.23 -16.42
CA THR A 82 -8.89 -3.77 -17.72
C THR A 82 -8.03 -4.93 -18.26
N ALA A 83 -6.84 -5.14 -17.70
CA ALA A 83 -5.93 -6.23 -18.07
C ALA A 83 -5.22 -6.79 -16.83
N VAL A 84 -5.93 -7.60 -16.04
CA VAL A 84 -5.39 -8.19 -14.81
C VAL A 84 -4.91 -9.61 -15.07
N LEU A 85 -3.59 -9.81 -15.17
CA LEU A 85 -2.99 -11.12 -15.44
C LEU A 85 -3.62 -11.78 -16.68
N GLY A 86 -4.02 -13.06 -16.59
CA GLY A 86 -4.82 -13.76 -17.60
C GLY A 86 -6.33 -13.63 -17.43
N LEU A 87 -6.81 -12.81 -16.49
CA LEU A 87 -8.24 -12.63 -16.17
C LEU A 87 -8.92 -11.56 -17.03
N GLY A 88 -8.14 -10.76 -17.75
CA GLY A 88 -8.66 -9.69 -18.61
C GLY A 88 -9.27 -8.54 -17.81
N ASN A 89 -10.42 -8.04 -18.27
CA ASN A 89 -11.10 -6.91 -17.68
C ASN A 89 -12.03 -7.35 -16.55
N ILE A 90 -11.52 -7.29 -15.32
CA ILE A 90 -12.28 -7.59 -14.09
C ILE A 90 -12.57 -6.35 -13.25
N GLY A 91 -12.16 -5.16 -13.74
CA GLY A 91 -12.42 -3.88 -13.11
C GLY A 91 -11.50 -3.53 -11.93
N ALA A 92 -11.61 -2.27 -11.48
CA ALA A 92 -10.66 -1.67 -10.55
C ALA A 92 -10.67 -2.26 -9.12
N LEU A 93 -11.79 -2.83 -8.66
CA LEU A 93 -11.85 -3.45 -7.34
C LEU A 93 -11.23 -4.84 -7.34
N ALA A 94 -11.54 -5.66 -8.36
CA ALA A 94 -11.00 -7.02 -8.46
C ALA A 94 -9.50 -7.04 -8.77
N SER A 95 -8.94 -5.95 -9.32
CA SER A 95 -7.50 -5.81 -9.51
C SER A 95 -6.71 -5.46 -8.24
N LYS A 96 -7.37 -5.01 -7.16
CA LYS A 96 -6.70 -4.54 -5.93
C LYS A 96 -5.74 -5.54 -5.29
N PRO A 97 -6.01 -6.86 -5.26
CA PRO A 97 -5.04 -7.81 -4.71
C PRO A 97 -3.77 -7.96 -5.57
N VAL A 98 -3.80 -7.56 -6.84
CA VAL A 98 -2.63 -7.62 -7.73
C VAL A 98 -1.77 -6.37 -7.59
N MET A 99 -2.39 -5.21 -7.39
CA MET A 99 -1.71 -3.92 -7.15
C MET A 99 -1.16 -3.83 -5.72
#